data_AF-A0ABD2Q3K2-F1
#
_entry.id   AF-A0ABD2Q3K2-F1
#
_cell.length_a   1.000
_cell.length_b   1.000
_cell.length_c   1.000
_cell.angle_alpha   90.00
_cell.angle_beta   90.00
_cell.angle_gamma   90.00
#
_symmetry.space_group_name_H-M   'P 1'
#
loop_
_entity.id
_entity.type
_entity.pdbx_description
1 polymer ?
#
loop_
_entity_poly.entity_id
_entity_poly.type
_entity_poly.pdbx_seq_one_letter_code
_entity_poly.pdbx_strand_id
1 'polypeptide(L)'
;MFELRTPCIWIGTKPVLLQDVNHYMPGTKCRNWHSTEPYDTGMAINFPPINDTVGLFSTDNSFKRPCSKKCRMLCIQISPKDP
;
A
#
# COMPACT_ATOMS: atom_id res chain seq x y z
N MET A 1 14.90 0.29 20.41
CA MET A 1 14.74 0.00 18.98
C MET A 1 13.67 0.93 18.44
N PHE A 2 14.07 2.08 17.90
CA PHE A 2 13.14 3.04 17.34
C PHE A 2 12.70 2.52 15.96
N GLU A 3 11.48 2.01 15.84
CA GLU A 3 10.78 2.14 14.56
C GLU A 3 10.65 3.64 14.31
N LEU A 4 11.66 4.25 13.68
CA LEU A 4 11.48 5.52 12.99
C LEU A 4 10.19 5.37 12.20
N ARG A 5 9.30 6.35 12.35
CA ARG A 5 7.98 6.41 11.69
C ARG A 5 8.21 6.55 10.19
N THR A 6 8.76 5.52 9.53
CA THR A 6 8.97 5.53 8.10
C THR A 6 7.61 5.82 7.50
N PRO A 7 7.46 6.96 6.80
CA PRO A 7 6.18 7.33 6.26
C PRO A 7 5.73 6.20 5.34
N CYS A 8 4.50 5.75 5.53
CA CYS A 8 3.95 4.67 4.74
C CYS A 8 2.76 5.18 3.95
N ILE A 9 2.47 4.51 2.84
CA ILE A 9 1.29 4.76 2.02
C ILE A 9 0.49 3.47 1.95
N TRP A 10 -0.80 3.56 2.29
CA TRP A 10 -1.75 2.48 2.11
C TRP A 10 -2.03 2.24 0.63
N ILE A 11 -1.87 1.00 0.15
CA ILE A 11 -2.15 0.61 -1.25
C ILE A 11 -3.29 -0.42 -1.34
N GLY A 12 -3.57 -1.14 -0.26
CA GLY A 12 -4.65 -2.12 -0.16
C GLY A 12 -4.37 -3.41 -0.94
N THR A 13 -4.26 -3.32 -2.26
CA THR A 13 -3.84 -4.41 -3.13
C THR A 13 -2.70 -3.93 -4.01
N LYS A 14 -1.70 -4.78 -4.23
CA LYS A 14 -0.64 -4.50 -5.19
C LYS A 14 -1.29 -4.29 -6.57
N PRO A 15 -1.00 -3.19 -7.29
CA PRO A 15 -1.48 -3.02 -8.65
C PRO A 15 -1.00 -4.21 -9.51
N VAL A 16 -1.94 -4.95 -10.08
CA VAL A 16 -1.62 -6.02 -11.03
C VAL A 16 -1.53 -5.36 -12.39
N LEU A 17 -0.30 -5.11 -12.85
CA LEU A 17 -0.09 -4.84 -14.27
C LEU A 17 -0.48 -6.12 -15.02
N LEU A 18 -1.25 -5.95 -16.09
CA LEU A 18 -2.01 -6.95 -16.89
C LEU A 18 -1.31 -8.26 -17.30
N GLN A 19 -0.07 -8.52 -16.91
CA GLN A 19 0.70 -9.69 -17.34
C GLN A 19 0.65 -10.90 -16.36
N ASP A 20 0.20 -10.73 -15.11
CA ASP A 20 0.14 -11.84 -14.14
C ASP A 20 -1.29 -12.05 -13.59
N VAL A 21 -2.21 -12.41 -14.49
CA VAL A 21 -3.62 -12.72 -14.16
C VAL A 21 -3.79 -13.96 -13.27
N ASN A 22 -2.70 -14.68 -12.97
CA ASN A 22 -2.73 -15.89 -12.13
C ASN A 22 -2.44 -15.66 -10.63
N HIS A 23 -2.12 -14.45 -10.21
CA HIS A 23 -1.90 -14.15 -8.79
C HIS A 23 -3.01 -13.25 -8.24
N TYR A 24 -4.22 -13.82 -8.10
CA TYR A 24 -5.20 -13.28 -7.17
C TYR A 24 -4.66 -13.46 -5.74
N MET A 25 -3.77 -12.58 -5.31
CA MET A 25 -3.49 -12.42 -3.90
C MET A 25 -4.67 -11.65 -3.32
N PRO A 26 -5.48 -12.24 -2.42
CA PRO A 26 -6.46 -11.47 -1.65
C PRO A 26 -5.64 -10.47 -0.83
N GLY A 27 -5.48 -9.26 -1.37
CA GLY A 27 -4.79 -8.18 -0.70
C GLY A 27 -5.48 -7.97 0.64
N THR A 28 -4.74 -8.02 1.73
CA THR A 28 -5.31 -7.67 3.02
C THR A 28 -5.52 -6.15 2.97
N LYS A 29 -6.78 -5.73 2.97
CA LYS A 29 -7.20 -4.32 2.90
C LYS A 29 -7.82 -3.88 4.22
N CYS A 30 -7.36 -4.33 5.39
CA CYS A 30 -8.01 -3.95 6.65
C CYS A 30 -9.54 -4.14 6.65
N ARG A 31 -10.00 -5.31 6.18
CA ARG A 31 -11.42 -5.61 5.92
C ARG A 31 -12.09 -4.55 5.03
N ASN A 32 -11.51 -4.29 3.85
CA ASN A 32 -11.94 -3.25 2.91
C ASN A 32 -11.95 -1.82 3.49
N TRP A 33 -10.94 -1.49 4.31
CA TRP A 33 -10.74 -0.21 4.97
C TRP A 33 -11.70 0.07 6.13
N HIS A 34 -12.37 -0.96 6.65
CA HIS A 34 -13.33 -0.83 7.76
C HIS A 34 -12.72 -1.15 9.13
N SER A 35 -11.54 -1.78 9.18
CA SER A 35 -10.92 -2.18 10.44
C SER A 35 -9.73 -1.29 10.81
N THR A 36 -9.65 -0.96 12.09
CA THR A 36 -8.46 -0.37 12.74
C THR A 36 -7.84 -1.31 13.75
N GLU A 37 -8.27 -2.58 13.78
CA GLU A 37 -7.83 -3.58 14.73
C GLU A 37 -6.35 -3.92 14.52
N PRO A 38 -5.54 -4.06 15.59
CA PRO A 38 -4.10 -4.26 15.46
C PRO A 38 -3.72 -5.64 14.90
N TYR A 39 -4.62 -6.62 14.99
CA TYR A 39 -4.41 -7.96 14.43
C TYR A 39 -4.81 -8.07 12.96
N ASP A 40 -5.64 -7.14 12.46
CA ASP A 40 -5.91 -7.05 11.03
C ASP A 40 -4.71 -6.39 10.34
N THR A 41 -4.47 -6.78 9.08
CA THR A 41 -3.36 -6.22 8.30
C THR A 41 -3.84 -5.60 6.99
N GLY A 42 -3.07 -4.63 6.54
CA GLY A 42 -3.22 -3.92 5.27
C GLY A 42 -1.92 -3.99 4.46
N MET A 43 -2.00 -3.95 3.13
CA MET A 43 -0.81 -3.70 2.29
C MET A 43 -0.48 -2.21 2.23
N ALA A 44 0.78 -1.89 2.53
CA ALA A 44 1.36 -0.56 2.45
C ALA A 44 2.73 -0.59 1.75
N ILE A 45 3.24 0.59 1.41
CA ILE A 45 4.59 0.81 0.90
C ILE A 45 5.33 1.84 1.76
N ASN A 46 6.66 1.84 1.72
CA ASN A 46 7.43 2.94 2.32
C ASN A 46 7.46 4.15 1.36
N PHE A 47 7.44 5.34 1.94
CA PHE A 47 7.60 6.60 1.24
C PHE A 47 8.54 7.55 2.03
N PRO A 48 9.67 7.98 1.48
CA PRO A 48 10.22 7.57 0.18
C PRO A 48 10.53 6.06 0.14
N PRO A 49 10.64 5.44 -1.05
CA PRO A 49 11.08 4.06 -1.17
C PRO A 49 12.44 3.88 -0.48
N ILE A 50 12.61 2.75 0.21
CA ILE A 50 13.89 2.41 0.81
C ILE A 50 14.66 1.63 -0.27
N ASN A 51 15.80 2.17 -0.72
CA ASN A 51 16.65 1.71 -1.84
C ASN A 51 16.22 2.23 -3.23
N ASP A 52 17.07 1.98 -4.24
CA ASP A 52 16.87 2.31 -5.66
C ASP A 52 15.78 1.44 -6.31
N THR A 53 14.62 1.34 -5.66
CA THR A 53 13.52 0.55 -6.18
C THR A 53 13.00 1.17 -7.48
N VAL A 54 12.83 0.35 -8.51
CA VAL A 54 12.46 0.78 -9.88
C VAL A 54 11.08 1.48 -9.93
N GLY A 55 10.27 1.38 -8.87
CA GLY A 55 9.01 2.10 -8.77
C GLY A 55 8.39 2.05 -7.39
N LEU A 56 7.35 2.88 -7.22
CA LEU A 56 6.64 3.06 -5.94
C LEU A 56 5.98 1.76 -5.43
N PHE A 57 5.51 0.91 -6.35
CA PHE A 57 4.81 -0.36 -6.06
C PHE A 57 5.65 -1.61 -6.32
N SER A 58 6.98 -1.47 -6.32
CA SER A 58 7.89 -2.61 -6.47
C SER A 58 7.70 -3.62 -5.33
N THR A 59 7.96 -4.90 -5.59
CA THR A 59 7.71 -5.98 -4.63
C THR A 59 8.49 -5.77 -3.33
N ASP A 60 9.75 -5.33 -3.46
CA ASP A 60 10.68 -5.03 -2.38
C ASP A 60 10.31 -3.76 -1.57
N ASN A 61 9.40 -2.92 -2.07
CA ASN A 61 8.87 -1.77 -1.34
C ASN A 61 7.48 -2.03 -0.73
N SER A 62 6.91 -3.23 -0.86
CA SER A 62 5.55 -3.55 -0.42
C SER A 62 5.53 -4.46 0.82
N PHE A 63 4.75 -4.08 1.84
CA PHE A 63 4.75 -4.75 3.15
C PHE A 63 3.36 -4.81 3.75
N LYS A 64 3.10 -5.83 4.57
CA LYS A 64 1.93 -5.87 5.46
C LYS A 64 2.18 -4.99 6.68
N ARG A 65 1.23 -4.13 7.01
CA ARG A 65 1.24 -3.31 8.22
C ARG A 65 -0.04 -3.55 9.03
N PRO A 66 0.01 -3.47 10.37
CA PRO A 66 -1.18 -3.49 11.20
C PRO A 66 -2.15 -2.37 10.81
N CYS A 67 -3.45 -2.65 10.81
CA CYS A 67 -4.47 -1.67 10.44
C CYS A 67 -4.61 -0.51 11.44
N SER A 68 -4.05 -0.68 12.65
CA SER A 68 -3.90 0.38 13.64
C SER A 68 -2.78 1.39 13.30
N LYS A 69 -1.92 1.12 12.30
CA LYS A 69 -0.85 2.04 11.88
C LYS A 69 -1.43 3.20 11.07
N LYS A 70 -0.97 4.42 11.35
CA LYS A 70 -1.30 5.60 10.54
C LYS A 70 -0.35 5.69 9.34
N CYS A 71 -0.86 5.39 8.15
CA CYS A 71 -0.21 5.62 6.87
C CYS A 71 -0.98 6.69 6.06
N ARG A 72 -0.32 7.30 5.09
CA ARG A 72 -0.95 8.23 4.14
C ARG A 72 -1.76 7.44 3.11
N MET A 73 -2.71 8.11 2.46
CA MET A 73 -3.40 7.60 1.28
C MET A 73 -3.12 8.54 0.10
N LEU A 74 -2.89 7.97 -1.08
CA LEU A 74 -2.77 8.75 -2.31
C LEU A 74 -4.14 8.84 -2.97
N CYS A 75 -4.47 10.05 -3.43
CA CYS A 75 -5.63 10.29 -4.27
C CYS A 75 -5.15 10.44 -5.71
N ILE A 76 -5.81 9.74 -6.64
CA ILE A 76 -5.55 9.89 -8.07
C ILE A 76 -6.73 10.59 -8.74
N GLN A 77 -6.42 11.38 -9.75
CA GLN A 77 -7.44 11.98 -10.60
C GLN A 77 -7.82 10.96 -11.68
N ILE A 78 -9.07 10.48 -11.64
CA ILE A 78 -9.56 9.43 -12.56
C ILE A 78 -10.06 9.97 -13.90
N SER A 79 -10.42 11.25 -13.95
CA SER A 79 -10.85 11.94 -15.16
C SER A 79 -10.13 13.29 -15.24
N PRO A 80 -9.78 13.77 -16.44
CA PRO A 80 -9.36 15.16 -16.61
C PRO A 80 -10.38 16.08 -15.94
N LYS A 81 -9.88 17.13 -15.28
CA LYS A 81 -10.75 18.25 -14.93
C LYS A 81 -10.94 18.97 -16.25
N ASP A 82 -12.19 19.24 -16.59
CA ASP A 82 -12.48 20.09 -17.75
C ASP A 82 -11.62 21.37 -17.65
N PRO A 83 -11.00 21.78 -18.76
CA PRO A 83 -10.05 22.89 -18.78
C PRO A 83 -10.65 24.22 -18.33
#